data_AF-A0A928JCN1-F1
#
_entry.id   AF-A0A928JCN1-F1
#
_cell.length_a   1.000
_cell.length_b   1.000
_cell.length_c   1.000
_cell.angle_alpha   90.00
_cell.angle_beta   90.00
_cell.angle_gamma   90.00
#
_symmetry.space_group_name_H-M   'P 1'
#
loop_
_entity.id
_entity.type
_entity.pdbx_description
1 polymer ?
#
loop_
_entity_poly.entity_id
_entity_poly.type
_entity_poly.pdbx_seq_one_letter_code
_entity_poly.pdbx_strand_id
1 'polypeptide(L)' 'MTDYTLTASPAEQTWDKLTYEEKNRMLYERQKALLDLFLEKKAISQAQHDKSLHDLTDKMKNAPRNDGRSEEG' A
#
# COMPACT_ATOMS: atom_id res chain seq x y z
N MET A 1 6.06 -26.13 26.81
CA MET A 1 6.69 -25.22 25.83
C MET A 1 5.54 -24.53 25.13
N THR A 2 5.23 -23.27 25.46
CA THR A 2 4.14 -22.54 24.82
C THR A 2 4.57 -22.22 23.39
N ASP A 3 3.92 -22.84 22.40
CA ASP A 3 4.06 -22.46 21.00
C ASP A 3 3.53 -21.02 20.83
N TYR A 4 4.46 -20.07 20.93
CA TYR A 4 4.31 -18.68 20.53
C TYR A 4 4.17 -18.64 19.00
N THR A 5 3.09 -19.21 18.47
CA THR A 5 2.65 -18.89 17.12
C THR A 5 2.06 -17.49 17.22
N LEU A 6 2.95 -16.51 17.08
CA LEU A 6 2.62 -15.13 16.84
C LEU A 6 1.73 -15.12 15.61
N THR A 7 0.42 -15.12 15.81
CA THR A 7 -0.56 -15.08 14.75
C THR A 7 -0.45 -13.70 14.13
N ALA A 8 0.41 -13.60 13.10
CA ALA A 8 0.42 -12.47 12.19
C ALA A 8 -1.04 -12.17 11.85
N SER A 9 -1.48 -10.96 12.18
CA SER A 9 -2.88 -10.54 12.03
C SER A 9 -3.35 -10.92 10.63
N PRO A 10 -4.62 -11.30 10.43
CA PRO A 10 -5.12 -11.80 9.13
C PRO A 10 -4.83 -10.88 7.93
N ALA A 11 -4.55 -9.59 8.18
CA ALA A 11 -4.11 -8.62 7.19
C ALA A 11 -2.68 -8.85 6.61
N GLU A 12 -1.79 -9.53 7.34
CA GLU A 12 -0.43 -9.86 6.86
C GLU A 12 -0.40 -11.19 6.10
N GLN A 13 -1.15 -12.21 6.57
CA GLN A 13 -1.24 -13.51 5.88
C GLN A 13 -1.91 -13.44 4.50
N THR A 14 -2.72 -12.40 4.28
CA THR A 14 -3.33 -12.13 2.98
C THR A 14 -2.33 -11.46 2.04
N TRP A 15 -1.45 -10.58 2.53
CA TRP A 15 -0.50 -9.84 1.69
C TRP A 15 0.31 -10.75 0.79
N ASP A 16 0.95 -11.80 1.29
CA ASP A 16 1.76 -12.71 0.46
C ASP A 16 0.95 -13.47 -0.60
N LYS A 17 -0.36 -13.62 -0.40
CA LYS A 17 -1.28 -14.31 -1.33
C LYS A 17 -1.94 -13.39 -2.34
N LEU A 18 -1.88 -12.08 -2.13
CA LEU A 18 -2.50 -11.11 -3.03
C LEU A 18 -1.65 -10.91 -4.27
N THR A 19 -2.34 -10.77 -5.40
CA THR A 19 -1.74 -10.35 -6.67
C THR A 19 -1.16 -8.95 -6.53
N TYR A 20 -0.26 -8.59 -7.44
CA TYR A 20 0.34 -7.25 -7.47
C TYR A 20 -0.72 -6.14 -7.54
N GLU A 21 -1.78 -6.35 -8.33
CA GLU A 21 -2.88 -5.40 -8.45
C GLU A 21 -3.65 -5.23 -7.12
N GLU A 22 -3.90 -6.34 -6.41
CA GLU A 22 -4.56 -6.31 -5.11
C GLU A 22 -3.67 -5.67 -4.03
N LYS A 23 -2.36 -5.97 -4.04
CA LYS A 23 -1.37 -5.31 -3.17
C LYS A 23 -1.34 -3.81 -3.42
N ASN A 24 -1.31 -3.39 -4.69
CA ASN A 24 -1.35 -1.97 -5.04
C ASN A 24 -2.67 -1.31 -4.62
N ARG A 25 -3.82 -1.99 -4.77
CA ARG A 25 -5.11 -1.48 -4.30
C ARG A 25 -5.11 -1.28 -2.78
N MET A 26 -4.69 -2.28 -2.02
CA MET A 26 -4.63 -2.19 -0.56
C MET A 26 -3.63 -1.13 -0.09
N LEU A 27 -2.49 -1.02 -0.77
CA LEU A 27 -1.49 0.02 -0.49
C LEU A 27 -2.05 1.41 -0.79
N TYR A 28 -2.78 1.56 -1.89
CA TYR A 28 -3.44 2.80 -2.26
C TYR A 28 -4.48 3.21 -1.21
N GLU A 29 -5.35 2.29 -0.76
CA GLU A 29 -6.34 2.57 0.27
C GLU A 29 -5.69 3.00 1.60
N ARG A 30 -4.62 2.32 2.01
CA ARG A 30 -3.86 2.68 3.22
C ARG A 30 -3.24 4.07 3.11
N GLN A 31 -2.60 4.38 1.98
CA GLN A 31 -1.96 5.69 1.78
C GLN A 31 -3.00 6.81 1.67
N LYS A 32 -4.15 6.55 1.01
CA LYS A 32 -5.27 7.49 0.98
C LYS A 32 -5.81 7.77 2.39
N ALA A 33 -6.04 6.73 3.19
CA ALA A 33 -6.51 6.89 4.57
C ALA A 33 -5.53 7.69 5.43
N LEU A 34 -4.23 7.53 5.21
CA LEU A 34 -3.19 8.31 5.89
C LEU A 34 -3.23 9.80 5.48
N LEU A 35 -3.39 10.09 4.19
CA LEU A 35 -3.56 11.45 3.69
C LEU A 35 -4.83 12.10 4.26
N ASP A 36 -5.94 11.37 4.27
CA ASP A 36 -7.20 11.83 4.86
C ASP A 36 -7.02 12.15 6.37
N LEU A 37 -6.28 11.31 7.11
CA LEU A 37 -5.96 11.57 8.52
C LEU A 37 -5.09 12.82 8.69
N PHE A 38 -4.06 13.02 7.84
CA PHE A 38 -3.25 14.23 7.92
C PHE A 38 -4.05 15.50 7.62
N LEU A 39 -5.02 15.40 6.71
CA LEU A 39 -5.95 16.50 6.42
C LEU A 39 -6.86 16.77 7.63
N GLU A 40 -7.42 15.73 8.24
CA GLU A 40 -8.26 15.83 9.46
C GLU A 40 -7.49 16.48 10.62
N LYS A 41 -6.22 16.07 10.81
CA LYS A 41 -5.32 16.64 11.81
C LYS A 41 -4.79 18.03 11.44
N LYS A 42 -5.18 18.58 10.28
CA LYS A 42 -4.66 19.84 9.71
C LYS A 42 -3.12 19.86 9.59
N ALA A 43 -2.50 18.69 9.48
CA ALA A 43 -1.07 18.55 9.24
C ALA A 43 -0.70 18.87 7.79
N ILE A 44 -1.65 18.69 6.87
CA ILE A 44 -1.56 19.10 5.46
C ILE A 44 -2.77 19.94 5.06
N SER A 45 -2.60 20.81 4.08
CA SER A 45 -3.69 21.61 3.49
C SER A 45 -4.46 20.80 2.43
N GLN A 46 -5.71 21.16 2.13
CA GLN A 46 -6.51 20.52 1.08
C GLN A 46 -5.76 20.45 -0.27
N ALA A 47 -5.10 21.54 -0.68
CA ALA A 47 -4.31 21.55 -1.91
C ALA A 47 -3.10 20.60 -1.89
N GLN A 48 -2.51 20.34 -0.71
CA GLN A 48 -1.43 19.38 -0.54
C GLN A 48 -1.94 17.94 -0.53
N HIS A 49 -3.13 17.73 0.04
CA HIS A 49 -3.84 16.46 -0.01
C HIS A 49 -4.15 16.08 -1.46
N ASP A 50 -4.79 16.98 -2.23
CA ASP A 50 -5.14 16.74 -3.63
C ASP A 50 -3.91 16.47 -4.50
N LYS A 51 -2.83 17.25 -4.31
CA LYS A 51 -1.56 17.02 -5.02
C LYS A 51 -0.94 15.67 -4.68
N SER A 52 -0.88 15.32 -3.40
CA SER A 52 -0.33 14.03 -2.94
C SER A 52 -1.18 12.85 -3.43
N LEU A 53 -2.50 13.01 -3.49
CA LEU A 53 -3.42 11.99 -3.98
C LEU A 53 -3.24 11.77 -5.48
N HIS A 54 -3.10 12.85 -6.26
CA HIS A 54 -2.82 12.78 -7.69
C HIS A 54 -1.49 12.05 -7.98
N ASP A 55 -0.41 12.45 -7.30
CA ASP A 55 0.91 11.81 -7.44
C ASP A 55 0.88 10.33 -7.03
N LEU A 56 0.09 9.99 -6.01
CA LEU A 56 -0.11 8.61 -5.55
C LEU A 56 -0.83 7.76 -6.60
N THR A 57 -1.91 8.27 -7.18
CA THR A 57 -2.68 7.60 -8.23
C THR A 57 -1.81 7.34 -9.46
N ASP A 58 -1.00 8.31 -9.87
CA ASP A 58 -0.13 8.19 -11.04
C ASP A 58 1.01 7.20 -10.82
N LYS A 59 1.62 7.19 -9.62
CA LYS A 59 2.61 6.17 -9.26
C LYS A 59 2.04 4.76 -9.27
N MET A 60 0.78 4.58 -8.88
CA MET A 60 0.14 3.26 -8.92
C MET A 60 -0.23 2.78 -10.32
N LYS A 61 -0.52 3.71 -11.24
CA LYS A 61 -0.75 3.38 -12.67
C LYS A 61 0.54 3.07 -13.42
N ASN A 62 1.63 3.75 -13.08
CA ASN A 62 2.96 3.55 -13.69
C ASN A 62 3.85 2.59 -12.92
N ALA A 63 3.33 1.92 -11.89
CA ALA A 63 4.12 1.00 -11.09
C ALA A 63 4.63 -0.11 -12.02
N PRO A 64 5.97 -0.29 -12.14
CA PRO A 64 6.53 -1.23 -13.09
C PRO A 64 5.98 -2.61 -12.76
N ARG A 65 5.38 -3.26 -13.76
CA ARG A 65 5.09 -4.69 -13.71
C ARG A 65 6.43 -5.36 -13.48
N ASN A 66 6.70 -5.79 -12.25
CA ASN A 66 7.78 -6.73 -12.01
C ASN A 66 7.21 -8.10 -12.36
N ASP A 67 7.01 -8.36 -13.66
CA ASP A 67 6.92 -9.72 -14.15
C ASP A 67 8.28 -10.35 -13.85
N GLY A 68 8.30 -11.23 -12.85
CA GLY A 68 9.50 -11.89 -12.34
C GLY A 68 10.16 -12.76 -13.41
N ARG A 69 10.85 -12.15 -14.36
CA ARG A 69 11.71 -12.84 -15.31
C ARG A 69 13.02 -13.14 -14.62
N SER A 70 13.14 -14.39 -14.21
CA SER A 70 14.32 -15.06 -13.70
C SER A 70 15.58 -14.65 -14.45
N GLU A 71 16.57 -14.13 -13.75
CA GLU A 71 17.97 -14.34 -14.12
C GLU A 71 18.43 -15.59 -13.35
N GLU A 72 18.15 -16.78 -13.93
CA GLU A 72 18.92 -17.98 -13.61
C GLU A 72 20.25 -17.87 -14.37
N GLY A 73 21.35 -17.92 -13.63
CA GLY A 73 22.72 -18.02 -14.14
C GLY A 73 23.27 -19.43 -13.98
#